data_AF-A0A645IBX5-F1
#
_entry.id   AF-A0A645IBX5-F1
#
_cell.length_a   1.000
_cell.length_b   1.000
_cell.length_c   1.000
_cell.angle_alpha   90.00
_cell.angle_beta   90.00
_cell.angle_gamma   90.00
#
_symmetry.space_group_name_H-M   'P 1'
#
loop_
_entity.id
_entity.type
_entity.pdbx_description
1 polymer ?
#
loop_
_entity_poly.entity_id
_entity_poly.type
_entity_poly.pdbx_seq_one_letter_code
_entity_poly.pdbx_strand_id
1 'polypeptide(L)'
;MDLNSANLKKLQAWLHHDESVEIYVNGVLAFHANGYVSSYDAFPMTSAGQKALKPGKNVIAVHCQQTSGGQYIDLGFVTAEASR
;
A
#
# COMPACT_ATOMS: atom_id res chain seq x y z
N MET A 1 12.34 -5.65 8.45
CA MET A 1 12.58 -5.71 6.99
C MET A 1 13.66 -4.71 6.66
N ASP A 2 14.77 -5.17 6.10
CA ASP A 2 15.89 -4.28 5.76
C ASP A 2 15.62 -3.62 4.40
N LEU A 3 15.07 -2.41 4.44
CA LEU A 3 14.68 -1.65 3.25
C LEU A 3 15.82 -0.72 2.84
N ASN A 4 16.74 -1.23 2.03
CA ASN A 4 17.74 -0.37 1.38
C ASN A 4 17.09 0.48 0.26
N SER A 5 17.73 1.60 -0.09
CA SER A 5 17.19 2.59 -1.03
C SER A 5 16.87 2.04 -2.42
N ALA A 6 17.54 0.96 -2.85
CA ALA A 6 17.31 0.36 -4.17
C ALA A 6 15.98 -0.41 -4.22
N ASN A 7 15.59 -1.04 -3.11
CA ASN A 7 14.36 -1.83 -3.01
C ASN A 7 13.11 -0.97 -2.84
N LEU A 8 13.23 0.23 -2.26
CA LEU A 8 12.09 1.13 -1.99
C LEU A 8 11.31 1.52 -3.26
N LYS A 9 12.00 1.68 -4.40
CA LYS A 9 11.36 2.06 -5.67
C LYS A 9 10.53 0.94 -6.31
N LYS A 10 10.69 -0.30 -5.83
CA LYS A 10 9.96 -1.47 -6.32
C LYS A 10 8.86 -1.93 -5.36
N LEU A 11 8.71 -1.23 -4.22
CA LEU A 11 7.68 -1.56 -3.27
C LEU A 11 6.30 -1.23 -3.84
N GLN A 12 5.39 -2.17 -3.63
CA GLN A 12 3.98 -2.07 -3.96
C GLN A 12 3.16 -2.35 -2.70
N ALA A 13 1.97 -1.77 -2.63
CA ALA A 13 1.00 -2.08 -1.58
C ALA A 13 0.38 -3.44 -1.89
N TRP A 14 0.57 -4.41 -0.99
CA TRP A 14 -0.07 -5.71 -1.10
C TRP A 14 -1.31 -5.69 -0.21
N LEU A 15 -2.47 -5.62 -0.85
CA LEU A 15 -3.68 -5.13 -0.20
C LEU A 15 -4.85 -6.08 -0.43
N HIS A 16 -5.60 -6.32 0.64
CA HIS A 16 -6.94 -6.86 0.61
C HIS A 16 -7.84 -5.90 1.38
N HIS A 17 -8.85 -5.34 0.71
CA HIS A 17 -9.73 -4.33 1.27
C HIS A 17 -11.17 -4.53 0.79
N ASP A 18 -12.12 -4.15 1.65
CA ASP A 18 -13.54 -4.10 1.35
C ASP A 18 -13.99 -2.63 1.40
N GLU A 19 -14.45 -2.12 0.26
CA GLU A 19 -14.76 -0.70 -0.02
C GLU A 19 -13.55 0.27 0.02
N SER A 20 -13.82 1.57 0.20
CA SER A 20 -12.86 2.64 -0.08
C SER A 20 -11.68 2.65 0.89
N VAL A 21 -10.48 2.75 0.34
CA VAL A 21 -9.22 2.69 1.09
C VAL A 21 -8.28 3.82 0.71
N GLU A 22 -7.60 4.36 1.70
CA GLU A 22 -6.54 5.35 1.58
C GLU A 22 -5.33 4.89 2.41
N ILE A 23 -4.15 4.89 1.79
CA ILE A 23 -2.88 4.51 2.43
C ILE A 23 -1.93 5.70 2.36
N TYR A 24 -1.35 6.03 3.51
CA TYR A 24 -0.39 7.12 3.66
C TYR A 24 0.96 6.59 4.13
N VAL A 25 2.03 7.13 3.53
CA VAL A 25 3.42 6.88 3.94
C VAL A 25 4.03 8.20 4.39
N ASN A 26 4.47 8.27 5.66
CA ASN A 26 5.05 9.47 6.27
C ASN A 26 4.18 10.73 6.05
N GLY A 27 2.85 10.57 6.07
CA GLY A 27 1.87 11.65 5.87
C GLY A 27 1.52 11.96 4.41
N VAL A 28 2.12 11.27 3.43
CA VAL A 28 1.84 11.46 2.00
C VAL A 28 0.91 10.37 1.49
N LEU A 29 -0.16 10.74 0.77
CA LEU A 29 -1.08 9.80 0.14
C LEU A 29 -0.33 8.94 -0.90
N ALA A 30 -0.19 7.65 -0.59
CA ALA A 30 0.60 6.70 -1.35
C ALA A 30 -0.26 5.79 -2.24
N PHE A 31 -1.50 5.53 -1.85
CA PHE A 31 -2.46 4.76 -2.64
C PHE A 31 -3.89 5.10 -2.20
N HIS A 32 -4.83 5.06 -3.13
CA HIS A 32 -6.25 5.05 -2.83
C HIS A 32 -7.01 4.23 -3.85
N ALA A 33 -8.09 3.59 -3.42
CA ALA A 33 -9.00 2.85 -4.30
C ALA A 33 -10.43 2.89 -3.74
N ASN A 34 -11.39 2.65 -4.62
CA ASN A 34 -12.78 2.40 -4.27
C ASN A 34 -13.16 0.95 -4.62
N GLY A 35 -14.31 0.48 -4.13
CA GLY A 35 -14.73 -0.91 -4.33
C GLY A 35 -13.92 -1.88 -3.47
N TYR A 36 -14.00 -3.17 -3.75
CA TYR A 36 -13.35 -4.21 -2.96
C TYR A 36 -12.50 -5.13 -3.83
N VAL A 37 -11.56 -5.82 -3.19
CA VAL A 37 -10.88 -6.99 -3.77
C VAL A 37 -11.19 -8.21 -2.90
N SER A 38 -11.32 -9.39 -3.51
CA SER A 38 -11.65 -10.63 -2.78
C SER A 38 -10.44 -11.49 -2.43
N SER A 39 -9.24 -11.03 -2.79
CA SER A 39 -7.95 -11.62 -2.47
C SER A 39 -6.88 -10.51 -2.44
N TYR A 40 -5.70 -10.81 -1.90
CA TYR A 40 -4.60 -9.86 -1.97
C TYR A 40 -4.17 -9.62 -3.42
N ASP A 41 -3.95 -8.36 -3.76
CA ASP A 41 -3.34 -7.94 -5.01
C ASP A 41 -2.24 -6.90 -4.75
N ALA A 42 -1.32 -6.75 -5.71
CA ALA A 42 -0.19 -5.84 -5.62
C ALA A 42 -0.46 -4.55 -6.41
N PHE A 43 -0.56 -3.44 -5.71
CA PHE A 43 -0.87 -2.14 -6.27
C PHE A 43 0.35 -1.22 -6.30
N PRO A 44 0.65 -0.58 -7.44
CA PRO A 44 1.69 0.44 -7.48
C PRO A 44 1.28 1.64 -6.63
N MET A 45 2.23 2.15 -5.83
CA MET A 45 2.05 3.41 -5.12
C MET A 45 2.26 4.60 -6.06
N THR A 46 1.63 5.72 -5.72
CA THR A 46 1.87 7.00 -6.38
C THR A 46 3.35 7.39 -6.34
N SER A 47 3.82 8.15 -7.33
CA SER A 47 5.19 8.67 -7.36
C SER A 47 5.55 9.46 -6.10
N ALA A 48 4.59 10.15 -5.49
CA ALA A 48 4.78 10.89 -4.24
C ALA A 48 4.93 9.93 -3.04
N GLY A 49 4.06 8.92 -2.93
CA GLY A 49 4.14 7.89 -1.89
C GLY A 49 5.45 7.11 -1.94
N GLN A 50 5.90 6.72 -3.13
CA GLN A 50 7.20 6.06 -3.29
C GLN A 50 8.37 6.93 -2.83
N LYS A 51 8.34 8.23 -3.14
CA LYS A 51 9.37 9.20 -2.69
C LYS A 51 9.31 9.49 -1.20
N ALA A 52 8.15 9.28 -0.56
CA ALA A 52 7.98 9.49 0.87
C ALA A 52 8.63 8.38 1.71
N LEU A 53 8.87 7.20 1.12
CA LEU A 53 9.60 6.12 1.80
C LEU A 53 11.05 6.52 2.08
N LYS A 54 11.54 6.14 3.26
CA LYS A 54 12.94 6.30 3.66
C LYS A 54 13.54 4.99 4.17
N PRO A 55 14.87 4.80 4.08
CA PRO A 55 15.52 3.70 4.75
C PRO A 55 15.20 3.70 6.26
N GLY A 56 15.01 2.50 6.84
CA GLY A 56 14.68 2.34 8.25
C GLY A 56 13.21 2.63 8.57
N LYS A 57 12.96 3.46 9.59
CA LYS A 57 11.62 3.65 10.18
C LYS A 57 10.72 4.49 9.28
N ASN A 58 9.54 3.98 8.94
CA ASN A 58 8.48 4.71 8.28
C ASN A 58 7.22 4.72 9.15
N VAL A 59 6.37 5.73 9.00
CA VAL A 59 5.03 5.77 9.57
C VAL A 59 4.05 5.45 8.46
N ILE A 60 3.18 4.49 8.71
CA ILE A 60 2.13 4.08 7.79
C ILE A 60 0.80 4.37 8.45
N ALA A 61 -0.13 4.98 7.71
CA ALA A 61 -1.51 5.15 8.14
C ALA A 61 -2.43 4.57 7.06
N VAL A 62 -3.48 3.88 7.51
CA VAL A 62 -4.47 3.26 6.63
C VAL A 62 -5.84 3.71 7.10
N HIS A 63 -6.65 4.21 6.19
CA HIS A 63 -8.03 4.52 6.41
C HIS A 63 -8.86 3.69 5.42
N CYS A 64 -9.75 2.86 5.95
CA CYS A 64 -10.70 2.10 5.15
C CYS A 64 -12.09 2.52 5.59
N GLN A 65 -12.88 3.05 4.68
CA GLN A 65 -14.26 3.44 4.92
C GLN A 65 -15.16 2.37 4.33
N GLN A 66 -15.94 1.74 5.20
CA GLN A 66 -16.96 0.80 4.79
C GLN A 66 -18.36 1.30 5.16
N THR A 67 -19.30 1.03 4.26
CA THR A 67 -20.71 1.42 4.35
C THR A 67 -21.65 0.23 4.50
N SER A 68 -21.25 -0.97 4.02
CA SER A 68 -22.04 -2.21 4.14
C SER A 68 -21.17 -3.48 4.07
N GLY A 69 -21.72 -4.67 4.29
CA GLY A 69 -21.03 -5.92 3.93
C GLY A 69 -20.04 -6.50 4.95
N GLY A 70 -18.96 -7.10 4.45
CA GLY A 70 -18.11 -8.08 5.15
C GLY A 70 -17.00 -7.50 6.04
N GLN A 71 -16.57 -6.26 5.78
CA GLN A 71 -15.56 -5.51 6.54
C GLN A 71 -14.17 -6.14 6.54
N TYR A 72 -13.29 -5.56 5.72
CA TYR A 72 -11.92 -6.03 5.67
C TYR A 72 -10.92 -4.94 5.29
N ILE A 73 -9.78 -4.94 5.97
CA ILE A 73 -8.58 -4.22 5.56
C ILE A 73 -7.35 -4.97 6.06
N ASP A 74 -6.43 -5.27 5.15
CA ASP A 74 -5.09 -5.73 5.49
C ASP A 74 -4.06 -5.21 4.47
N LEU A 75 -2.95 -4.68 4.97
CA LEU A 75 -1.91 -4.04 4.20
C LEU A 75 -0.54 -4.66 4.51
N GLY A 76 0.09 -5.18 3.47
CA GLY A 76 1.52 -5.48 3.42
C GLY A 76 2.26 -4.63 2.39
N PHE A 77 3.59 -4.76 2.38
CA PHE A 77 4.45 -4.23 1.33
C PHE A 77 5.24 -5.37 0.69
N VAL A 78 5.22 -5.43 -0.64
CA VAL A 78 5.94 -6.45 -1.42
C VAL A 78 6.82 -5.79 -2.47
N THR A 79 7.94 -6.43 -2.81
CA THR A 79 8.72 -6.06 -4.00
C THR A 79 8.21 -6.87 -5.18
N ALA A 80 7.65 -6.22 -6.19
CA ALA A 80 7.33 -6.89 -7.44
C ALA A 80 8.64 -7.10 -8.25
N GLU A 81 8.99 -8.36 -8.50
CA GLU A 81 10.01 -8.69 -9.48
C GLU A 81 9.35 -8.65 -10.86
N ALA A 82 10.01 -8.03 -11.84
CA ALA A 82 9.57 -8.16 -13.23
C ALA A 82 9.66 -9.64 -13.62
N SER A 83 8.56 -10.20 -14.13
CA SER A 83 8.58 -11.51 -14.77
C SER A 83 9.65 -11.49 -15.86
N ARG A 84 10.60 -12.42 -15.76
CA ARG A 84 11.69 -12.62 -16.74
C ARG A 84 11.16 -13.00 -18.11
#